data_AF-A0A940QNR4-F1
#
_entry.id   AF-A0A940QNR4-F1
#
_cell.length_a   1.000
_cell.length_b   1.000
_cell.length_c   1.000
_cell.angle_alpha   90.00
_cell.angle_beta   90.00
_cell.angle_gamma   90.00
#
_symmetry.space_group_name_H-M   'P 1'
#
loop_
_entity.id
_entity.type
_entity.pdbx_description
1 polymer ?
#
loop_
_entity_poly.entity_id
_entity_poly.type
_entity_poly.pdbx_seq_one_letter_code
_entity_poly.pdbx_strand_id
1 'polypeptide(L)'
;MTRNRGNKKEISHLAKRILIVLVVQIFLFVCAYPGFSQESDVAPQGKRAGDLHPKLRESAHKLFKAIENGEVIEKHLNEMMGQVDAIEAEGDEIETRFREIEEKMPFSPIIIARHQKAVRTHHENLRLFKEMARELRIGRDRKESPLRIKQKAGELIQFIEKNRTKKFQLLGIENRLPWRLAESGNILLLGDASTIPQAAAPVVPTLPPSGNDLSPTLDVQITPEIQELANSLDNHPLKIFRYIYNNYDYTPYYGSVKGSLDTFYEKEGNDYDLSSLLIALLRASNIPARYVRVKIIIPIDKVMKWLDFNDPKAALDYLSSARIPSGYYTQGNQITHAGIEHVYVEAYVPYANYRGTTQDDRGKLWIPMDPSFKMYKVTQEGIDIASEMGFEWQTFTDAHLDIVSNITPIQHYQKKIDRYLASAHPGQTVDSLKRTTEISKLQFDFLPGTLPFQVTEVLERFSETPSGLRHSLRFTIPGSLDFAATLPEVSGRRLTLSFEAATAEDQAVIDRYGDIFETPPYLIEVKPVLRVNGTKVKEGTAMAAGLESPFSIEYHQTGQVMDVYYHNVMTGSINAVGITT
;
A
#
# COMPACT_ATOMS: atom_id res chain seq x y z
N MET A 1 21.60 32.42 -63.24
CA MET A 1 21.53 33.86 -62.90
C MET A 1 20.13 34.36 -63.20
N THR A 2 19.27 34.52 -62.18
CA THR A 2 18.14 35.46 -62.17
C THR A 2 17.50 35.44 -60.78
N ARG A 3 17.21 36.65 -60.27
CA ARG A 3 16.63 36.99 -58.96
C ARG A 3 15.27 36.31 -58.75
N ASN A 4 14.97 35.96 -57.49
CA ASN A 4 13.61 36.15 -57.00
C ASN A 4 13.63 36.77 -55.59
N ARG A 5 13.04 37.96 -55.47
CA ARG A 5 12.83 38.71 -54.23
C ARG A 5 11.46 38.33 -53.69
N GLY A 6 11.42 37.95 -52.41
CA GLY A 6 10.36 38.28 -51.45
C GLY A 6 8.97 37.70 -51.67
N ASN A 7 8.55 36.80 -50.78
CA ASN A 7 7.30 37.06 -50.07
C ASN A 7 7.33 36.47 -48.65
N LYS A 8 7.05 37.34 -47.68
CA LYS A 8 6.86 37.02 -46.26
C LYS A 8 5.44 36.46 -46.07
N LYS A 9 5.34 35.47 -45.19
CA LYS A 9 4.19 35.17 -44.30
C LYS A 9 2.82 34.96 -44.95
N GLU A 10 2.46 33.70 -45.15
CA GLU A 10 1.14 33.18 -44.78
C GLU A 10 1.32 31.86 -44.02
N ILE A 11 1.54 31.97 -42.70
CA ILE A 11 1.29 30.85 -41.79
C ILE A 11 -0.22 30.90 -41.52
N SER A 12 -0.93 29.88 -41.99
CA SER A 12 -2.38 29.81 -41.99
C SER A 12 -2.97 30.06 -40.59
N HIS A 13 -4.13 30.70 -40.56
CA HIS A 13 -4.89 30.97 -39.33
C HIS A 13 -5.18 29.71 -38.50
N LEU A 14 -5.11 28.52 -39.13
CA LEU A 14 -5.25 27.22 -38.48
C LEU A 14 -4.00 26.82 -37.68
N ALA A 15 -2.79 27.10 -38.18
CA ALA A 15 -1.55 26.86 -37.45
C ALA A 15 -1.38 27.82 -36.26
N LYS A 16 -1.90 29.05 -36.34
CA LYS A 16 -2.00 29.96 -35.19
C LYS A 16 -3.05 29.51 -34.17
N ARG A 17 -4.19 28.94 -34.59
CA ARG A 17 -5.19 28.38 -33.66
C ARG A 17 -4.71 27.11 -32.97
N ILE A 18 -3.99 26.23 -33.67
CA ILE A 18 -3.40 25.02 -33.08
C ILE A 18 -2.26 25.38 -32.11
N LEU A 19 -1.45 26.40 -32.42
CA LEU A 19 -0.40 26.88 -31.51
C LEU A 19 -0.97 27.63 -30.27
N ILE A 20 -2.10 28.32 -30.41
CA ILE A 20 -2.78 28.96 -29.27
C ILE A 20 -3.46 27.91 -28.38
N VAL A 21 -4.06 26.86 -28.94
CA VAL A 21 -4.63 25.74 -28.17
C VAL A 21 -3.55 24.93 -27.43
N LEU A 22 -2.36 24.75 -28.02
CA LEU A 22 -1.23 24.06 -27.38
C LEU A 22 -0.49 24.90 -26.31
N VAL A 23 -0.51 26.24 -26.41
CA VAL A 23 0.11 27.12 -25.40
C VAL A 23 -0.83 27.36 -24.21
N VAL A 24 -2.15 27.31 -24.41
CA VAL A 24 -3.13 27.35 -23.32
C VAL A 24 -3.11 26.05 -22.49
N GLN A 25 -2.74 24.91 -23.09
CA GLN A 25 -2.59 23.62 -22.39
C GLN A 25 -1.32 23.48 -21.51
N ILE A 26 -0.37 24.42 -21.54
CA ILE A 26 0.90 24.30 -20.79
C ILE A 26 0.99 25.27 -19.59
N PHE A 27 0.05 26.22 -19.44
CA PHE A 27 0.09 27.24 -18.37
C PHE A 27 -0.96 27.07 -17.25
N LEU A 28 -1.73 25.97 -17.28
CA LEU A 28 -2.76 25.64 -16.30
C LEU A 28 -2.26 24.91 -15.03
N PHE A 29 -0.94 24.86 -14.80
CA PHE A 29 -0.37 23.96 -13.78
C PHE A 29 0.44 24.62 -12.64
N VAL A 30 0.40 25.95 -12.43
CA VAL A 30 1.45 26.60 -11.60
C VAL A 30 1.00 27.29 -10.30
N CYS A 31 -0.29 27.52 -10.00
CA CYS A 31 -0.63 28.36 -8.82
C CYS A 31 -1.58 27.70 -7.80
N ALA A 32 -1.74 26.38 -7.85
CA ALA A 32 -2.30 25.60 -6.76
C ALA A 32 -1.71 24.18 -6.84
N TYR A 33 -1.01 23.75 -5.78
CA TYR A 33 -0.32 22.45 -5.59
C TYR A 33 1.13 22.31 -6.00
N PRO A 34 1.99 21.93 -5.04
CA PRO A 34 3.30 21.38 -5.32
C PRO A 34 3.35 19.90 -4.91
N GLY A 35 3.17 18.95 -5.84
CA GLY A 35 3.31 17.54 -5.47
C GLY A 35 2.93 16.55 -6.56
N PHE A 36 3.77 16.41 -7.58
CA PHE A 36 3.70 15.26 -8.49
C PHE A 36 5.01 14.48 -8.36
N SER A 37 4.95 13.32 -7.70
CA SER A 37 6.04 12.34 -7.62
C SER A 37 5.45 10.96 -7.36
N GLN A 38 5.07 10.24 -8.43
CA GLN A 38 5.64 8.92 -8.76
C GLN A 38 5.06 8.40 -10.09
N GLU A 39 5.98 7.96 -10.95
CA GLU A 39 5.83 7.02 -12.07
C GLU A 39 4.65 7.22 -13.05
N SER A 40 4.86 8.05 -14.07
CA SER A 40 4.38 7.76 -15.42
C SER A 40 5.24 8.49 -16.46
N ASP A 41 5.85 7.71 -17.36
CA ASP A 41 6.80 8.11 -18.42
C ASP A 41 6.14 8.88 -19.59
N VAL A 42 5.22 9.80 -19.32
CA VAL A 42 4.66 10.68 -20.36
C VAL A 42 4.36 12.07 -19.79
N ALA A 43 5.38 12.93 -19.73
CA ALA A 43 5.19 14.38 -19.53
C ALA A 43 5.82 15.16 -20.70
N PRO A 44 5.05 15.98 -21.44
CA PRO A 44 5.57 16.74 -22.57
C PRO A 44 6.50 17.86 -22.09
N GLN A 45 7.61 18.03 -22.82
CA GLN A 45 8.67 18.99 -22.50
C GLN A 45 8.21 20.44 -22.70
N GLY A 46 7.88 21.11 -21.60
CA GLY A 46 7.72 22.57 -21.49
C GLY A 46 8.30 23.04 -20.16
N LYS A 47 9.14 24.07 -20.17
CA LYS A 47 9.85 24.58 -18.97
C LYS A 47 8.87 24.94 -17.85
N ARG A 48 8.93 24.21 -16.73
CA ARG A 48 8.19 24.47 -15.48
C ARG A 48 8.62 25.80 -14.86
N ALA A 49 7.67 26.69 -14.57
CA ALA A 49 7.90 27.82 -13.68
C ALA A 49 8.02 27.28 -12.24
N GLY A 50 9.24 27.19 -11.71
CA GLY A 50 9.49 26.55 -10.41
C GLY A 50 9.08 27.39 -9.20
N ASP A 51 8.66 26.72 -8.12
CA ASP A 51 8.18 27.22 -6.82
C ASP A 51 8.78 28.57 -6.37
N LEU A 52 7.99 29.64 -6.47
CA LEU A 52 8.41 31.03 -6.12
C LEU A 52 8.57 31.23 -4.60
N HIS A 53 7.80 30.52 -3.77
CA HIS A 53 7.88 30.63 -2.31
C HIS A 53 9.20 30.07 -1.72
N PRO A 54 9.67 28.85 -2.05
CA PRO A 54 10.99 28.37 -1.65
C PRO A 54 12.12 29.30 -2.08
N LYS A 55 12.05 29.86 -3.31
CA LYS A 55 13.03 30.82 -3.81
C LYS A 55 13.00 32.13 -3.04
N LEU A 56 11.83 32.66 -2.71
CA LEU A 56 11.70 33.83 -1.85
C LEU A 56 12.31 33.55 -0.47
N ARG A 57 11.96 32.40 0.15
CA ARG A 57 12.50 32.00 1.45
C ARG A 57 14.03 31.86 1.42
N GLU A 58 14.57 31.26 0.36
CA GLU A 58 16.00 31.12 0.16
C GLU A 58 16.67 32.49 -0.01
N SER A 59 16.12 33.37 -0.85
CA SER A 59 16.65 34.72 -1.07
C SER A 59 16.61 35.58 0.20
N ALA A 60 15.55 35.44 1.00
CA ALA A 60 15.46 36.09 2.29
C ALA A 60 16.45 35.53 3.31
N HIS A 61 16.66 34.22 3.34
CA HIS A 61 17.65 33.60 4.22
C HIS A 61 19.07 34.09 3.86
N LYS A 62 19.40 34.17 2.57
CA LYS A 62 20.66 34.76 2.09
C LYS A 62 20.80 36.22 2.54
N LEU A 63 19.74 37.02 2.40
CA LEU A 63 19.71 38.41 2.86
C LEU A 63 19.97 38.52 4.37
N PHE A 64 19.28 37.70 5.18
CA PHE A 64 19.45 37.73 6.64
C PHE A 64 20.85 37.32 7.08
N LYS A 65 21.43 36.32 6.43
CA LYS A 65 22.81 35.88 6.68
C LYS A 65 23.83 36.96 6.31
N ALA A 66 23.65 37.63 5.17
CA ALA A 66 24.52 38.74 4.77
C ALA A 66 24.46 39.91 5.78
N ILE A 67 23.27 40.20 6.32
CA ILE A 67 23.09 41.22 7.38
C ILE A 67 23.82 40.82 8.67
N GLU A 68 23.72 39.55 9.07
CA GLU A 68 24.38 39.03 10.27
C GLU A 68 25.91 39.03 10.16
N ASN A 69 26.44 38.75 8.96
CA ASN A 69 27.87 38.73 8.68
C ASN A 69 28.47 40.13 8.42
N GLY A 70 27.65 41.19 8.38
CA GLY A 70 28.10 42.55 8.04
C GLY A 70 28.52 42.72 6.57
N GLU A 71 27.99 41.90 5.67
CA GLU A 71 28.29 41.90 4.25
C GLU A 71 27.50 42.98 3.48
N VAL A 72 27.85 43.21 2.21
CA VAL A 72 27.09 44.10 1.32
C VAL A 72 25.76 43.45 0.94
N ILE A 73 24.66 44.02 1.44
CA ILE A 73 23.32 43.42 1.32
C ILE A 73 22.59 43.70 0.00
N GLU A 74 23.06 44.66 -0.81
CA GLU A 74 22.35 45.16 -2.00
C GLU A 74 22.05 44.05 -3.02
N LYS A 75 23.01 43.15 -3.24
CA LYS A 75 22.85 42.00 -4.13
C LYS A 75 21.72 41.08 -3.66
N HIS A 76 21.72 40.72 -2.38
CA HIS A 76 20.73 39.81 -1.80
C HIS A 76 19.35 40.45 -1.68
N LEU A 77 19.29 41.75 -1.40
CA LEU A 77 18.05 42.50 -1.37
C LEU A 77 17.42 42.58 -2.76
N ASN A 78 18.22 42.82 -3.81
CA ASN A 78 17.74 42.81 -5.19
C ASN A 78 17.26 41.41 -5.64
N GLU A 79 17.94 40.34 -5.22
CA GLU A 79 17.51 38.95 -5.47
C GLU A 79 16.14 38.68 -4.85
N MET A 80 15.94 39.06 -3.58
CA MET A 80 14.66 38.93 -2.89
C MET A 80 13.57 39.79 -3.54
N MET A 81 13.89 41.04 -3.91
CA MET A 81 12.95 41.92 -4.61
C MET A 81 12.48 41.34 -5.95
N GLY A 82 13.36 40.67 -6.70
CA GLY A 82 12.96 39.97 -7.92
C GLY A 82 11.94 38.85 -7.67
N GLN A 83 12.01 38.17 -6.52
CA GLN A 83 10.99 37.19 -6.14
C GLN A 83 9.68 37.86 -5.72
N VAL A 84 9.76 39.01 -5.03
CA VAL A 84 8.58 39.81 -4.66
C VAL A 84 7.85 40.32 -5.90
N ASP A 85 8.59 40.83 -6.88
CA ASP A 85 8.02 41.31 -8.16
C ASP A 85 7.35 40.17 -8.93
N ALA A 86 7.92 38.96 -8.90
CA ALA A 86 7.31 37.78 -9.52
C ALA A 86 5.99 37.37 -8.86
N ILE A 87 5.91 37.41 -7.52
CA ILE A 87 4.67 37.14 -6.78
C ILE A 87 3.61 38.23 -7.04
N GLU A 88 4.03 39.49 -7.16
CA GLU A 88 3.12 40.59 -7.52
C GLU A 88 2.51 40.37 -8.91
N ALA A 89 3.34 39.99 -9.89
CA ALA A 89 2.89 39.68 -11.24
C ALA A 89 1.93 38.48 -11.31
N GLU A 90 2.20 37.43 -10.53
CA GLU A 90 1.29 36.28 -10.39
C GLU A 90 -0.06 36.70 -9.78
N GLY A 91 -0.04 37.60 -8.79
CA GLY A 91 -1.23 38.18 -8.20
C GLY A 91 -2.11 38.94 -9.21
N ASP A 92 -1.50 39.69 -10.12
CA ASP A 92 -2.18 40.42 -11.20
C ASP A 92 -2.72 39.48 -12.30
N GLU A 93 -2.02 38.37 -12.56
CA GLU A 93 -2.52 37.31 -13.46
C GLU A 93 -3.80 36.67 -12.90
N ILE A 94 -3.84 36.41 -11.59
CA ILE A 94 -5.03 35.88 -10.90
C ILE A 94 -6.22 36.84 -11.03
N GLU A 95 -6.02 38.15 -10.91
CA GLU A 95 -7.10 39.14 -11.13
C GLU A 95 -7.66 39.06 -12.55
N THR A 96 -6.80 38.81 -13.55
CA THR A 96 -7.23 38.62 -14.93
C THR A 96 -8.08 37.36 -15.08
N ARG A 97 -7.68 36.26 -14.44
CA ARG A 97 -8.46 35.01 -14.41
C ARG A 97 -9.81 35.18 -13.70
N PHE A 98 -9.90 36.00 -12.64
CA PHE A 98 -11.20 36.29 -12.02
C PHE A 98 -12.15 36.97 -12.99
N ARG A 99 -11.68 37.93 -13.80
CA ARG A 99 -12.49 38.56 -14.84
C ARG A 99 -12.97 37.57 -15.90
N GLU A 100 -12.11 36.66 -16.35
CA GLU A 100 -12.47 35.59 -17.29
C GLU A 100 -13.55 34.65 -16.71
N ILE A 101 -13.51 34.39 -15.40
CA ILE A 101 -14.53 33.59 -14.70
C ILE A 101 -15.86 34.36 -14.59
N GLU A 102 -15.81 35.66 -14.34
CA GLU A 102 -16.99 36.54 -14.32
C GLU A 102 -17.69 36.59 -15.69
N GLU A 103 -16.95 36.52 -16.80
CA GLU A 103 -17.52 36.44 -18.15
C GLU A 103 -18.31 35.14 -18.39
N LYS A 104 -18.02 34.06 -17.66
CA LYS A 104 -18.72 32.77 -17.75
C LYS A 104 -19.97 32.68 -16.87
N MET A 105 -20.34 33.76 -16.17
CA MET A 105 -21.57 33.86 -15.37
C MET A 105 -22.85 33.85 -16.25
N PRO A 106 -24.04 33.51 -15.70
CA PRO A 106 -24.34 33.28 -14.28
C PRO A 106 -24.14 31.83 -13.82
N PHE A 107 -23.63 31.68 -12.59
CA PHE A 107 -23.65 30.44 -11.81
C PHE A 107 -24.75 30.50 -10.73
N SER A 108 -24.95 29.41 -9.97
CA SER A 108 -25.90 29.39 -8.86
C SER A 108 -25.44 30.29 -7.69
N PRO A 109 -26.34 30.71 -6.78
CA PRO A 109 -26.00 31.62 -5.68
C PRO A 109 -24.86 31.12 -4.77
N ILE A 110 -24.76 29.81 -4.53
CA ILE A 110 -23.70 29.22 -3.70
C ILE A 110 -22.32 29.34 -4.38
N ILE A 111 -22.26 29.13 -5.70
CA ILE A 111 -21.03 29.26 -6.49
C ILE A 111 -20.61 30.75 -6.58
N ILE A 112 -21.58 31.64 -6.77
CA ILE A 112 -21.34 33.09 -6.72
C ILE A 112 -20.75 33.49 -5.36
N ALA A 113 -21.30 32.98 -4.25
CA ALA A 113 -20.79 33.26 -2.92
C ALA A 113 -19.36 32.77 -2.72
N ARG A 114 -19.01 31.56 -3.21
CA ARG A 114 -17.63 31.04 -3.20
C ARG A 114 -16.69 31.91 -4.02
N HIS A 115 -17.12 32.34 -5.21
CA HIS A 115 -16.33 33.23 -6.06
C HIS A 115 -16.08 34.59 -5.41
N GLN A 116 -17.12 35.24 -4.91
CA GLN A 116 -16.97 36.52 -4.21
C GLN A 116 -16.07 36.40 -2.98
N LYS A 117 -16.12 35.28 -2.25
CA LYS A 117 -15.21 35.01 -1.14
C LYS A 117 -13.76 34.92 -1.63
N ALA A 118 -13.49 34.15 -2.68
CA ALA A 118 -12.15 34.01 -3.24
C ALA A 118 -11.58 35.35 -3.73
N VAL A 119 -12.37 36.12 -4.47
CA VAL A 119 -12.01 37.46 -4.96
C VAL A 119 -11.69 38.40 -3.80
N ARG A 120 -12.57 38.48 -2.79
CA ARG A 120 -12.32 39.32 -1.60
C ARG A 120 -11.04 38.94 -0.88
N THR A 121 -10.83 37.65 -0.61
CA THR A 121 -9.63 37.17 0.07
C THR A 121 -8.36 37.47 -0.73
N HIS A 122 -8.40 37.27 -2.06
CA HIS A 122 -7.27 37.60 -2.92
C HIS A 122 -6.96 39.09 -2.93
N HIS A 123 -7.97 39.95 -3.13
CA HIS A 123 -7.78 41.41 -3.14
C HIS A 123 -7.21 41.93 -1.81
N GLU A 124 -7.74 41.45 -0.68
CA GLU A 124 -7.22 41.82 0.65
C GLU A 124 -5.76 41.39 0.81
N ASN A 125 -5.43 40.15 0.44
CA ASN A 125 -4.08 39.61 0.56
C ASN A 125 -3.09 40.30 -0.38
N LEU A 126 -3.47 40.53 -1.65
CA LEU A 126 -2.63 41.18 -2.64
C LEU A 126 -2.39 42.66 -2.28
N ARG A 127 -3.41 43.36 -1.76
CA ARG A 127 -3.25 44.74 -1.28
C ARG A 127 -2.23 44.82 -0.14
N LEU A 128 -2.39 43.99 0.89
CA LEU A 128 -1.46 43.96 2.02
C LEU A 128 -0.05 43.56 1.57
N PHE A 129 0.08 42.58 0.69
CA PHE A 129 1.36 42.20 0.09
C PHE A 129 2.01 43.37 -0.64
N LYS A 130 1.28 44.08 -1.51
CA LYS A 130 1.78 45.25 -2.26
C LYS A 130 2.20 46.39 -1.33
N GLU A 131 1.49 46.61 -0.22
CA GLU A 131 1.86 47.59 0.81
C GLU A 131 3.19 47.22 1.49
N MET A 132 3.34 45.97 1.93
CA MET A 132 4.58 45.48 2.56
C MET A 132 5.77 45.49 1.58
N ALA A 133 5.54 45.08 0.33
CA ALA A 133 6.53 45.15 -0.74
C ALA A 133 6.96 46.59 -1.01
N ARG A 134 6.02 47.55 -1.01
CA ARG A 134 6.32 48.98 -1.15
C ARG A 134 7.18 49.51 0.00
N GLU A 135 6.87 49.16 1.25
CA GLU A 135 7.66 49.56 2.41
C GLU A 135 9.09 49.02 2.36
N LEU A 136 9.28 47.80 1.84
CA LEU A 136 10.59 47.22 1.60
C LEU A 136 11.35 47.95 0.48
N ARG A 137 10.68 48.30 -0.63
CA ARG A 137 11.25 49.12 -1.71
C ARG A 137 11.68 50.50 -1.21
N ILE A 138 10.84 51.18 -0.41
CA ILE A 138 11.17 52.47 0.20
C ILE A 138 12.41 52.33 1.11
N GLY A 139 12.49 51.26 1.89
CA GLY A 139 13.64 51.00 2.76
C GLY A 139 14.94 50.81 1.97
N ARG A 140 14.89 50.09 0.85
CA ARG A 140 16.01 49.94 -0.10
C ARG A 140 16.43 51.30 -0.66
N ASP A 141 15.49 52.05 -1.22
CA ASP A 141 15.78 53.29 -1.95
C ASP A 141 16.32 54.39 -1.02
N ARG A 142 15.84 54.42 0.23
CA ARG A 142 16.34 55.33 1.28
C ARG A 142 17.62 54.85 1.97
N LYS A 143 18.15 53.67 1.59
CA LYS A 143 19.32 53.05 2.23
C LYS A 143 19.16 52.96 3.76
N GLU A 144 17.99 52.50 4.21
CA GLU A 144 17.71 52.28 5.64
C GLU A 144 18.71 51.29 6.26
N SER A 145 18.82 51.30 7.59
CA SER A 145 19.75 50.40 8.27
C SER A 145 19.46 48.93 7.96
N PRO A 146 20.50 48.07 7.86
CA PRO A 146 20.32 46.64 7.59
C PRO A 146 19.31 45.95 8.53
N LEU A 147 19.25 46.38 9.80
CA LEU A 147 18.28 45.88 10.78
C LEU A 147 16.82 46.22 10.43
N ARG A 148 16.54 47.43 9.94
CA ARG A 148 15.19 47.81 9.50
C ARG A 148 14.77 47.05 8.24
N ILE A 149 15.72 46.84 7.31
CA ILE A 149 15.49 46.02 6.11
C ILE A 149 15.19 44.57 6.51
N LYS A 150 15.94 44.00 7.46
CA LYS A 150 15.70 42.65 8.02
C LYS A 150 14.29 42.53 8.59
N GLN A 151 13.85 43.52 9.37
CA GLN A 151 12.52 43.52 9.97
C GLN A 151 11.42 43.52 8.90
N LYS A 152 11.46 44.46 7.94
CA LYS A 152 10.46 44.57 6.86
C LYS A 152 10.41 43.30 6.00
N ALA A 153 11.57 42.75 5.64
CA ALA A 153 11.65 41.48 4.91
C ALA A 153 11.09 40.31 5.74
N GLY A 154 11.36 40.27 7.04
CA GLY A 154 10.82 39.27 7.97
C GLY A 154 9.30 39.30 8.07
N GLU A 155 8.73 40.49 8.23
CA GLU A 155 7.27 40.69 8.26
C GLU A 155 6.62 40.21 6.96
N LEU A 156 7.20 40.56 5.80
CA LEU A 156 6.71 40.13 4.49
C LEU A 156 6.70 38.60 4.35
N ILE A 157 7.76 37.93 4.78
CA ILE A 157 7.85 36.47 4.74
C ILE A 157 6.81 35.84 5.67
N GLN A 158 6.66 36.35 6.90
CA GLN A 158 5.67 35.85 7.84
C GLN A 158 4.24 36.01 7.29
N PHE A 159 3.95 37.13 6.62
CA PHE A 159 2.67 37.35 5.95
C PHE A 159 2.41 36.30 4.87
N ILE A 160 3.40 36.03 4.02
CA ILE A 160 3.29 35.02 2.96
C ILE A 160 3.14 33.61 3.56
N GLU A 161 3.92 33.28 4.59
CA GLU A 161 3.85 31.98 5.27
C GLU A 161 2.50 31.74 5.96
N LYS A 162 1.87 32.82 6.46
CA LYS A 162 0.54 32.76 7.06
C LYS A 162 -0.57 32.56 6.03
N ASN A 163 -0.45 33.20 4.87
CA ASN A 163 -1.50 33.24 3.84
C ASN A 163 -1.31 32.22 2.70
N ARG A 164 -0.18 31.50 2.67
CA ARG A 164 0.02 30.41 1.72
C ARG A 164 -0.99 29.28 1.97
N THR A 165 -1.36 28.59 0.91
CA THR A 165 -1.99 27.27 1.02
C THR A 165 -1.01 26.34 1.72
N LYS A 166 -1.34 25.88 2.93
CA LYS A 166 -0.48 24.96 3.67
C LYS A 166 -0.45 23.63 2.93
N LYS A 167 0.75 23.20 2.51
CA LYS A 167 0.98 21.77 2.26
C LYS A 167 0.75 21.05 3.58
N PHE A 168 -0.02 19.97 3.56
CA PHE A 168 -0.02 19.05 4.68
C PHE A 168 1.35 18.37 4.71
N GLN A 169 2.24 18.95 5.50
CA GLN A 169 3.42 18.24 5.95
C GLN A 169 2.92 17.21 6.94
N LEU A 170 3.11 15.94 6.62
CA LEU A 170 3.12 14.88 7.62
C LEU A 170 4.16 15.32 8.66
N LEU A 171 3.70 15.79 9.82
CA LEU A 171 4.59 16.05 10.94
C LEU A 171 5.30 14.73 11.22
N GLY A 172 6.61 14.75 11.01
CA GLY A 172 7.43 13.56 10.98
C GLY A 172 7.20 12.70 12.22
N ILE A 173 6.75 11.47 11.99
CA ILE A 173 7.12 10.36 12.87
C ILE A 173 8.56 10.01 12.48
N GLU A 174 9.51 10.88 12.83
CA GLU A 174 10.95 10.76 12.49
C GLU A 174 11.64 9.55 13.15
N ASN A 175 10.89 8.66 13.81
CA ASN A 175 11.43 7.51 14.55
C ASN A 175 10.86 6.15 14.11
N ARG A 176 10.43 6.00 12.85
CA ARG A 176 10.10 4.68 12.31
C ARG A 176 10.89 4.44 11.03
N LEU A 177 12.03 3.77 11.17
CA LEU A 177 12.70 3.15 10.02
C LEU A 177 11.68 2.26 9.28
N PRO A 178 11.68 2.22 7.93
CA PRO A 178 10.71 1.46 7.14
C PRO A 178 10.70 -0.04 7.46
N TRP A 179 11.78 -0.55 8.05
CA TRP A 179 11.91 -1.90 8.58
C TRP A 179 12.12 -1.81 10.09
N ARG A 180 11.06 -1.84 10.88
CA ARG A 180 11.21 -2.44 12.20
C ARG A 180 11.31 -3.93 11.95
N LEU A 181 12.46 -4.55 12.24
CA LEU A 181 12.42 -5.92 12.74
C LEU A 181 11.38 -5.86 13.85
N ALA A 182 10.24 -6.53 13.67
CA ALA A 182 9.30 -6.69 14.76
C ALA A 182 10.16 -7.09 15.95
N GLU A 183 10.22 -6.24 17.00
CA GLU A 183 10.80 -6.67 18.27
C GLU A 183 10.16 -8.02 18.50
N SER A 184 10.97 -9.08 18.59
CA SER A 184 10.49 -10.44 18.78
C SER A 184 9.61 -10.35 20.02
N GLY A 185 8.30 -10.22 19.78
CA GLY A 185 7.35 -10.12 20.86
C GLY A 185 7.64 -11.34 21.71
N ASN A 186 7.56 -11.17 23.04
CA ASN A 186 7.55 -12.32 23.93
C ASN A 186 6.71 -13.40 23.25
N ILE A 187 7.33 -14.55 22.99
CA ILE A 187 6.70 -15.70 22.34
C ILE A 187 5.28 -15.75 22.89
N LEU A 188 4.27 -15.76 22.02
CA LEU A 188 2.88 -15.79 22.46
C LEU A 188 2.62 -17.20 22.97
N LEU A 189 3.15 -17.46 24.17
CA LEU A 189 3.37 -18.79 24.72
C LEU A 189 2.01 -19.42 24.95
N LEU A 190 1.77 -20.52 24.27
CA LEU A 190 0.66 -21.43 24.57
C LEU A 190 0.82 -22.14 25.94
N GLY A 191 1.90 -21.84 26.68
CA GLY A 191 2.16 -22.27 28.06
C GLY A 191 3.65 -22.18 28.43
N ASP A 192 3.97 -22.21 29.73
CA ASP A 192 5.35 -22.35 30.22
C ASP A 192 5.96 -23.70 29.78
N ALA A 193 7.27 -23.72 29.55
CA ALA A 193 8.04 -24.92 29.21
C ALA A 193 7.79 -26.04 30.25
N SER A 194 6.93 -26.99 29.92
CA SER A 194 6.52 -28.09 30.82
C SER A 194 6.17 -29.34 30.01
N THR A 195 6.04 -30.51 30.65
CA THR A 195 5.90 -31.83 30.00
C THR A 195 4.79 -31.90 28.95
N ILE A 196 5.05 -32.58 27.82
CA ILE A 196 4.11 -32.76 26.70
C ILE A 196 2.73 -33.21 27.23
N PRO A 197 1.64 -32.43 27.03
CA PRO A 197 0.31 -32.83 27.44
C PRO A 197 -0.12 -34.11 26.72
N GLN A 198 -0.82 -34.98 27.45
CA GLN A 198 -1.27 -36.28 26.94
C GLN A 198 -2.26 -36.11 25.79
N ALA A 199 -2.00 -36.78 24.68
CA ALA A 199 -2.81 -36.72 23.47
C ALA A 199 -4.25 -37.20 23.71
N ALA A 200 -5.23 -36.40 23.28
CA ALA A 200 -6.57 -36.88 23.03
C ALA A 200 -6.80 -36.88 21.51
N ALA A 201 -7.28 -37.99 20.95
CA ALA A 201 -7.75 -37.97 19.57
C ALA A 201 -8.87 -36.92 19.46
N PRO A 202 -8.88 -36.06 18.41
CA PRO A 202 -9.93 -35.09 18.25
C PRO A 202 -11.28 -35.82 18.21
N VAL A 203 -12.19 -35.44 19.11
CA VAL A 203 -13.54 -36.01 19.12
C VAL A 203 -14.21 -35.58 17.82
N VAL A 204 -14.41 -36.54 16.92
CA VAL A 204 -15.13 -36.32 15.66
C VAL A 204 -16.60 -36.08 16.00
N PRO A 205 -17.19 -34.93 15.63
CA PRO A 205 -18.56 -34.64 15.97
C PRO A 205 -19.52 -35.65 15.31
N THR A 206 -20.49 -36.14 16.06
CA THR A 206 -21.57 -37.00 15.51
C THR A 206 -22.71 -36.19 14.89
N LEU A 207 -22.66 -34.86 15.03
CA LEU A 207 -23.69 -33.96 14.52
C LEU A 207 -23.67 -33.91 12.98
N PRO A 208 -24.85 -33.97 12.33
CA PRO A 208 -24.96 -33.82 10.90
C PRO A 208 -24.50 -32.42 10.45
N PRO A 209 -24.11 -32.25 9.17
CA PRO A 209 -23.79 -30.96 8.60
C PRO A 209 -24.99 -30.00 8.58
N SER A 210 -24.69 -28.71 8.65
CA SER A 210 -25.66 -27.63 8.51
C SER A 210 -25.62 -27.04 7.09
N GLY A 211 -26.62 -26.23 6.72
CA GLY A 211 -26.60 -25.50 5.46
C GLY A 211 -25.40 -24.56 5.32
N ASN A 212 -24.91 -23.99 6.43
CA ASN A 212 -23.73 -23.12 6.44
C ASN A 212 -22.45 -23.84 6.02
N ASP A 213 -22.37 -25.17 6.20
CA ASP A 213 -21.22 -25.97 5.78
C ASP A 213 -21.16 -26.18 4.27
N LEU A 214 -22.19 -25.74 3.52
CA LEU A 214 -22.27 -25.75 2.05
C LEU A 214 -22.27 -24.34 1.44
N SER A 215 -22.67 -23.32 2.19
CA SER A 215 -22.78 -21.94 1.68
C SER A 215 -21.41 -21.31 1.42
N PRO A 216 -21.28 -20.44 0.39
CA PRO A 216 -20.12 -19.57 0.27
C PRO A 216 -20.08 -18.56 1.43
N THR A 217 -18.88 -18.13 1.78
CA THR A 217 -18.61 -17.11 2.80
C THR A 217 -17.62 -16.10 2.26
N LEU A 218 -17.23 -15.10 3.05
CA LEU A 218 -16.27 -14.09 2.60
C LEU A 218 -14.93 -14.69 2.17
N ASP A 219 -14.34 -15.55 2.98
CA ASP A 219 -13.07 -16.24 2.69
C ASP A 219 -13.28 -17.47 1.79
N VAL A 220 -14.50 -18.01 1.71
CA VAL A 220 -14.85 -19.18 0.89
C VAL A 220 -15.77 -18.75 -0.27
N GLN A 221 -15.18 -18.15 -1.30
CA GLN A 221 -15.88 -17.84 -2.54
C GLN A 221 -15.91 -19.07 -3.46
N ILE A 222 -17.07 -19.34 -4.07
CA ILE A 222 -17.24 -20.38 -5.11
C ILE A 222 -17.38 -19.67 -6.45
N THR A 223 -16.24 -19.34 -7.07
CA THR A 223 -16.20 -18.67 -8.38
C THR A 223 -16.24 -19.69 -9.52
N PRO A 224 -16.47 -19.26 -10.78
CA PRO A 224 -16.43 -20.16 -11.93
C PRO A 224 -15.13 -20.97 -12.03
N GLU A 225 -13.96 -20.37 -11.76
CA GLU A 225 -12.65 -21.02 -11.81
C GLU A 225 -12.51 -22.11 -10.74
N ILE A 226 -13.03 -21.86 -9.54
CA ILE A 226 -13.06 -22.85 -8.44
C ILE A 226 -14.02 -24.00 -8.81
N GLN A 227 -15.18 -23.69 -9.38
CA GLN A 227 -16.13 -24.73 -9.83
C GLN A 227 -15.54 -25.58 -10.96
N GLU A 228 -14.84 -24.97 -11.91
CA GLU A 228 -14.13 -25.65 -13.00
C GLU A 228 -13.02 -26.57 -12.45
N LEU A 229 -12.23 -26.09 -11.49
CA LEU A 229 -11.22 -26.93 -10.84
C LEU A 229 -11.86 -28.12 -10.10
N ALA A 230 -12.93 -27.90 -9.34
CA ALA A 230 -13.66 -28.97 -8.65
C ALA A 230 -14.18 -30.03 -9.64
N ASN A 231 -14.79 -29.59 -10.74
CA ASN A 231 -15.29 -30.46 -11.81
C ASN A 231 -14.16 -31.26 -12.48
N SER A 232 -13.01 -30.63 -12.75
CA SER A 232 -11.83 -31.31 -13.32
C SER A 232 -11.25 -32.40 -12.41
N LEU A 233 -11.56 -32.33 -11.12
CA LEU A 233 -11.18 -33.31 -10.09
C LEU A 233 -12.33 -34.27 -9.78
N ASP A 234 -13.30 -34.38 -10.68
CA ASP A 234 -14.52 -35.21 -10.61
C ASP A 234 -15.37 -34.95 -9.37
N ASN A 235 -15.29 -33.76 -8.78
CA ASN A 235 -15.94 -33.41 -7.51
C ASN A 235 -15.61 -34.41 -6.38
N HIS A 236 -14.44 -35.07 -6.46
CA HIS A 236 -14.08 -36.18 -5.58
C HIS A 236 -13.17 -35.69 -4.45
N PRO A 237 -13.53 -35.89 -3.17
CA PRO A 237 -12.83 -35.26 -2.04
C PRO A 237 -11.36 -35.65 -1.94
N LEU A 238 -11.01 -36.92 -2.22
CA LEU A 238 -9.62 -37.37 -2.29
C LEU A 238 -8.80 -36.64 -3.37
N LYS A 239 -9.38 -36.46 -4.57
CA LYS A 239 -8.68 -35.83 -5.69
C LYS A 239 -8.48 -34.35 -5.42
N ILE A 240 -9.49 -33.69 -4.86
CA ILE A 240 -9.45 -32.30 -4.40
C ILE A 240 -8.36 -32.11 -3.35
N PHE A 241 -8.40 -32.87 -2.25
CA PHE A 241 -7.42 -32.77 -1.18
C PHE A 241 -5.99 -33.00 -1.69
N ARG A 242 -5.78 -34.08 -2.46
CA ARG A 242 -4.47 -34.39 -3.05
C ARG A 242 -3.96 -33.28 -3.97
N TYR A 243 -4.85 -32.69 -4.79
CA TYR A 243 -4.47 -31.62 -5.70
C TYR A 243 -4.02 -30.38 -4.94
N ILE A 244 -4.78 -29.94 -3.93
CA ILE A 244 -4.38 -28.79 -3.10
C ILE A 244 -3.10 -29.08 -2.33
N TYR A 245 -2.97 -30.28 -1.75
CA TYR A 245 -1.76 -30.65 -1.02
C TYR A 245 -0.51 -30.58 -1.91
N ASN A 246 -0.58 -31.07 -3.15
CA ASN A 246 0.59 -31.24 -4.02
C ASN A 246 0.94 -30.03 -4.91
N ASN A 247 0.07 -29.01 -5.02
CA ASN A 247 0.24 -27.92 -5.99
C ASN A 247 0.14 -26.51 -5.40
N TYR A 248 0.00 -26.38 -4.08
CA TYR A 248 -0.10 -25.09 -3.40
C TYR A 248 0.90 -25.01 -2.27
N ASP A 249 1.73 -23.97 -2.21
CA ASP A 249 2.75 -23.82 -1.17
C ASP A 249 2.16 -23.25 0.13
N TYR A 250 2.85 -23.52 1.23
CA TYR A 250 2.51 -23.00 2.56
C TYR A 250 3.37 -21.79 2.89
N THR A 251 2.73 -20.68 3.25
CA THR A 251 3.38 -19.44 3.66
C THR A 251 2.85 -19.03 5.04
N PRO A 252 3.70 -18.94 6.08
CA PRO A 252 3.22 -18.68 7.44
C PRO A 252 2.89 -17.20 7.66
N TYR A 253 1.65 -16.96 8.03
CA TYR A 253 1.14 -15.72 8.64
C TYR A 253 -0.11 -16.10 9.45
N TYR A 254 -0.45 -15.35 10.49
CA TYR A 254 -1.57 -15.70 11.37
C TYR A 254 -2.88 -15.05 10.94
N GLY A 255 -3.95 -15.83 10.74
CA GLY A 255 -5.29 -15.35 10.36
C GLY A 255 -5.53 -15.35 8.84
N SER A 256 -6.76 -15.06 8.40
CA SER A 256 -7.08 -15.03 6.97
C SER A 256 -6.72 -13.69 6.33
N VAL A 257 -6.05 -13.79 5.18
CA VAL A 257 -5.57 -12.66 4.36
C VAL A 257 -6.14 -12.76 2.95
N LYS A 258 -5.93 -13.91 2.29
CA LYS A 258 -6.17 -14.11 0.85
C LYS A 258 -7.57 -14.67 0.56
N GLY A 259 -8.07 -15.56 1.43
CA GLY A 259 -9.28 -16.35 1.13
C GLY A 259 -9.09 -17.31 -0.06
N SER A 260 -10.17 -17.96 -0.50
CA SER A 260 -10.11 -19.05 -1.49
C SER A 260 -9.63 -18.61 -2.87
N LEU A 261 -10.05 -17.43 -3.33
CA LEU A 261 -9.80 -16.99 -4.70
C LEU A 261 -8.35 -16.53 -4.92
N ASP A 262 -7.82 -15.69 -4.03
CA ASP A 262 -6.45 -15.20 -4.18
C ASP A 262 -5.47 -16.36 -3.96
N THR A 263 -5.72 -17.25 -3.00
CA THR A 263 -4.94 -18.50 -2.87
C THR A 263 -5.01 -19.37 -4.12
N PHE A 264 -6.16 -19.43 -4.81
CA PHE A 264 -6.29 -20.15 -6.07
C PHE A 264 -5.33 -19.62 -7.14
N TYR A 265 -5.19 -18.30 -7.26
CA TYR A 265 -4.35 -17.63 -8.25
C TYR A 265 -2.86 -17.65 -7.87
N GLU A 266 -2.54 -17.33 -6.61
CA GLU A 266 -1.16 -17.23 -6.14
C GLU A 266 -0.50 -18.60 -5.94
N LYS A 267 -1.30 -19.66 -5.82
CA LYS A 267 -0.81 -21.03 -5.54
C LYS A 267 -0.07 -21.15 -4.20
N GLU A 268 -0.38 -20.29 -3.24
CA GLU A 268 0.20 -20.35 -1.89
C GLU A 268 -0.72 -19.71 -0.85
N GLY A 269 -0.56 -20.08 0.41
CA GLY A 269 -1.26 -19.46 1.54
C GLY A 269 -0.91 -20.09 2.88
N ASN A 270 -1.39 -19.49 3.97
CA ASN A 270 -1.29 -20.09 5.30
C ASN A 270 -2.35 -21.20 5.50
N ASP A 271 -2.48 -21.67 6.73
CA ASP A 271 -3.45 -22.67 7.14
C ASP A 271 -4.91 -22.23 6.97
N TYR A 272 -5.23 -20.96 7.26
CA TYR A 272 -6.56 -20.39 7.01
C TYR A 272 -6.89 -20.34 5.51
N ASP A 273 -5.99 -19.80 4.69
CA ASP A 273 -6.28 -19.51 3.29
C ASP A 273 -6.24 -20.78 2.41
N LEU A 274 -5.31 -21.70 2.67
CA LEU A 274 -5.32 -23.04 2.05
C LEU A 274 -6.56 -23.85 2.47
N SER A 275 -6.98 -23.74 3.74
CA SER A 275 -8.24 -24.35 4.20
C SER A 275 -9.44 -23.71 3.52
N SER A 276 -9.42 -22.40 3.29
CA SER A 276 -10.49 -21.67 2.61
C SER A 276 -10.66 -22.14 1.16
N LEU A 277 -9.55 -22.32 0.42
CA LEU A 277 -9.59 -22.90 -0.93
C LEU A 277 -10.07 -24.35 -0.93
N LEU A 278 -9.58 -25.18 0.01
CA LEU A 278 -10.04 -26.57 0.12
C LEU A 278 -11.54 -26.65 0.40
N ILE A 279 -12.04 -25.86 1.35
CA ILE A 279 -13.47 -25.77 1.66
C ILE A 279 -14.26 -25.27 0.45
N ALA A 280 -13.77 -24.29 -0.29
CA ALA A 280 -14.45 -23.77 -1.48
C ALA A 280 -14.65 -24.86 -2.54
N LEU A 281 -13.62 -25.66 -2.83
CA LEU A 281 -13.71 -26.78 -3.78
C LEU A 281 -14.63 -27.89 -3.29
N LEU A 282 -14.61 -28.20 -1.99
CA LEU A 282 -15.50 -29.20 -1.38
C LEU A 282 -16.96 -28.73 -1.43
N ARG A 283 -17.25 -27.48 -1.07
CA ARG A 283 -18.60 -26.90 -1.14
C ARG A 283 -19.10 -26.79 -2.57
N ALA A 284 -18.25 -26.41 -3.51
CA ALA A 284 -18.55 -26.45 -4.95
C ALA A 284 -18.89 -27.87 -5.46
N SER A 285 -18.37 -28.90 -4.77
CA SER A 285 -18.66 -30.32 -5.00
C SER A 285 -19.89 -30.83 -4.22
N ASN A 286 -20.65 -29.94 -3.56
CA ASN A 286 -21.75 -30.28 -2.65
C ASN A 286 -21.33 -31.18 -1.47
N ILE A 287 -20.09 -31.01 -0.99
CA ILE A 287 -19.53 -31.70 0.17
C ILE A 287 -19.48 -30.70 1.32
N PRO A 288 -20.24 -30.92 2.42
CA PRO A 288 -20.20 -30.05 3.57
C PRO A 288 -18.79 -30.02 4.17
N ALA A 289 -18.24 -28.83 4.37
CA ALA A 289 -16.90 -28.65 4.88
C ALA A 289 -16.83 -27.43 5.81
N ARG A 290 -15.99 -27.49 6.84
CA ARG A 290 -15.83 -26.44 7.83
C ARG A 290 -14.41 -26.39 8.39
N TYR A 291 -14.06 -25.27 9.00
CA TYR A 291 -12.78 -25.08 9.66
C TYR A 291 -12.81 -25.68 11.08
N VAL A 292 -11.65 -26.12 11.53
CA VAL A 292 -11.39 -26.48 12.92
C VAL A 292 -10.11 -25.79 13.38
N ARG A 293 -10.25 -24.88 14.34
CA ARG A 293 -9.15 -24.18 14.99
C ARG A 293 -8.71 -24.95 16.22
N VAL A 294 -7.42 -25.22 16.32
CA VAL A 294 -6.85 -26.16 17.30
C VAL A 294 -5.52 -25.67 17.85
N LYS A 295 -5.10 -26.25 18.97
CA LYS A 295 -3.69 -26.29 19.36
C LYS A 295 -3.11 -27.65 19.03
N ILE A 296 -1.94 -27.67 18.43
CA ILE A 296 -1.23 -28.88 18.00
C ILE A 296 0.15 -28.92 18.61
N ILE A 297 0.68 -30.14 18.73
CA ILE A 297 2.07 -30.40 19.09
C ILE A 297 2.74 -31.16 17.95
N ILE A 298 3.90 -30.65 17.53
CA ILE A 298 4.69 -31.20 16.42
C ILE A 298 6.12 -31.42 16.90
N PRO A 299 6.73 -32.59 16.65
CA PRO A 299 8.17 -32.79 16.83
C PRO A 299 8.98 -31.72 16.09
N ILE A 300 9.98 -31.15 16.75
CA ILE A 300 10.70 -29.98 16.24
C ILE A 300 11.43 -30.27 14.92
N ASP A 301 11.86 -31.52 14.69
CA ASP A 301 12.49 -31.96 13.45
C ASP A 301 11.53 -31.90 12.25
N LYS A 302 10.23 -32.15 12.48
CA LYS A 302 9.20 -32.00 11.45
C LYS A 302 8.90 -30.53 11.17
N VAL A 303 8.89 -29.67 12.19
CA VAL A 303 8.69 -28.22 12.02
C VAL A 303 9.83 -27.62 11.19
N MET A 304 11.07 -27.98 11.53
CA MET A 304 12.26 -27.59 10.77
C MET A 304 12.16 -27.99 9.29
N LYS A 305 11.73 -29.21 8.99
CA LYS A 305 11.49 -29.66 7.59
C LYS A 305 10.31 -28.99 6.92
N TRP A 306 9.26 -28.66 7.68
CA TRP A 306 8.08 -27.96 7.16
C TRP A 306 8.40 -26.53 6.73
N LEU A 307 9.28 -25.85 7.47
CA LEU A 307 9.64 -24.45 7.25
C LEU A 307 11.00 -24.24 6.55
N ASP A 308 11.71 -25.31 6.21
CA ASP A 308 13.08 -25.31 5.64
C ASP A 308 14.13 -24.61 6.53
N PHE A 309 14.15 -24.95 7.82
CA PHE A 309 15.15 -24.49 8.79
C PHE A 309 15.99 -25.65 9.32
N ASN A 310 17.24 -25.36 9.68
CA ASN A 310 18.16 -26.31 10.32
C ASN A 310 18.37 -26.05 11.82
N ASP A 311 17.89 -24.91 12.32
CA ASP A 311 17.96 -24.52 13.73
C ASP A 311 16.56 -24.50 14.36
N PRO A 312 16.34 -25.24 15.47
CA PRO A 312 15.06 -25.28 16.17
C PRO A 312 14.51 -23.92 16.59
N LYS A 313 15.40 -23.05 17.08
CA LYS A 313 15.00 -21.74 17.60
C LYS A 313 14.64 -20.80 16.46
N ALA A 314 15.44 -20.77 15.39
CA ALA A 314 15.14 -19.99 14.19
C ALA A 314 13.78 -20.36 13.58
N ALA A 315 13.43 -21.65 13.54
CA ALA A 315 12.12 -22.10 13.06
C ALA A 315 10.95 -21.56 13.92
N LEU A 316 11.11 -21.56 15.25
CA LEU A 316 10.12 -21.03 16.18
C LEU A 316 10.05 -19.50 16.15
N ASP A 317 11.19 -18.83 16.04
CA ASP A 317 11.29 -17.38 15.89
C ASP A 317 10.62 -16.92 14.59
N TYR A 318 10.71 -17.73 13.51
CA TYR A 318 10.01 -17.47 12.24
C TYR A 318 8.48 -17.57 12.38
N LEU A 319 7.97 -18.62 13.03
CA LEU A 319 6.53 -18.72 13.33
C LEU A 319 6.04 -17.57 14.22
N SER A 320 6.86 -17.19 15.21
CA SER A 320 6.56 -16.09 16.12
C SER A 320 6.57 -14.73 15.41
N SER A 321 7.49 -14.51 14.46
CA SER A 321 7.55 -13.28 13.66
C SER A 321 6.35 -13.18 12.70
N ALA A 322 5.86 -14.33 12.21
CA ALA A 322 4.59 -14.46 11.49
C ALA A 322 3.34 -14.28 12.38
N ARG A 323 3.53 -14.01 13.69
CA ARG A 323 2.50 -13.82 14.72
C ARG A 323 1.62 -15.04 14.97
N ILE A 324 2.06 -16.22 14.57
CA ILE A 324 1.36 -17.46 14.85
C ILE A 324 1.54 -17.77 16.35
N PRO A 325 0.45 -17.92 17.14
CA PRO A 325 0.56 -18.31 18.53
C PRO A 325 1.30 -19.65 18.64
N SER A 326 2.48 -19.61 19.25
CA SER A 326 3.38 -20.76 19.28
C SER A 326 4.14 -20.81 20.61
N GLY A 327 4.63 -22.00 20.94
CA GLY A 327 5.43 -22.28 22.12
C GLY A 327 6.30 -23.50 21.87
N TYR A 328 7.10 -23.90 22.86
CA TYR A 328 8.00 -25.03 22.72
C TYR A 328 8.10 -25.86 23.99
N TYR A 329 8.48 -27.11 23.79
CA TYR A 329 8.64 -28.11 24.84
C TYR A 329 10.09 -28.58 24.87
N THR A 330 10.69 -28.65 26.05
CA THR A 330 12.08 -29.07 26.21
C THR A 330 12.22 -30.39 26.97
N GLN A 331 13.29 -31.12 26.66
CA GLN A 331 13.80 -32.19 27.50
C GLN A 331 15.24 -31.83 27.88
N GLY A 332 15.46 -31.48 29.15
CA GLY A 332 16.70 -30.80 29.54
C GLY A 332 16.83 -29.46 28.82
N ASN A 333 17.96 -29.24 28.14
CA ASN A 333 18.24 -28.00 27.41
C ASN A 333 17.94 -28.08 25.90
N GLN A 334 17.33 -29.18 25.42
CA GLN A 334 17.00 -29.38 24.02
C GLN A 334 15.51 -29.14 23.78
N ILE A 335 15.19 -28.33 22.77
CA ILE A 335 13.83 -28.20 22.25
C ILE A 335 13.48 -29.51 21.55
N THR A 336 12.34 -30.10 21.88
CA THR A 336 11.90 -31.39 21.32
C THR A 336 10.63 -31.24 20.48
N HIS A 337 9.74 -30.32 20.84
CA HIS A 337 8.47 -30.11 20.15
C HIS A 337 8.12 -28.62 20.10
N ALA A 338 7.33 -28.24 19.09
CA ALA A 338 6.63 -26.97 19.01
C ALA A 338 5.15 -27.18 19.34
N GLY A 339 4.58 -26.28 20.15
CA GLY A 339 3.15 -26.09 20.28
C GLY A 339 2.72 -24.96 19.34
N ILE A 340 1.70 -25.16 18.52
CA ILE A 340 1.27 -24.18 17.51
C ILE A 340 -0.25 -24.11 17.50
N GLU A 341 -0.81 -22.91 17.38
CA GLU A 341 -2.21 -22.75 17.02
C GLU A 341 -2.38 -22.90 15.50
N HIS A 342 -3.33 -23.73 15.08
CA HIS A 342 -3.45 -24.14 13.69
C HIS A 342 -4.91 -24.31 13.26
N VAL A 343 -5.16 -24.24 11.95
CA VAL A 343 -6.46 -24.50 11.34
C VAL A 343 -6.38 -25.61 10.30
N TYR A 344 -7.32 -26.55 10.35
CA TYR A 344 -7.53 -27.56 9.31
C TYR A 344 -9.02 -27.66 8.92
N VAL A 345 -9.33 -28.52 7.95
CA VAL A 345 -10.68 -28.72 7.43
C VAL A 345 -11.29 -30.03 7.91
N GLU A 346 -12.54 -30.02 8.37
CA GLU A 346 -13.37 -31.22 8.48
C GLU A 346 -14.33 -31.26 7.29
N ALA A 347 -14.37 -32.37 6.54
CA ALA A 347 -15.29 -32.58 5.42
C ALA A 347 -16.21 -33.78 5.67
N TYR A 348 -17.49 -33.65 5.37
CA TYR A 348 -18.50 -34.69 5.60
C TYR A 348 -18.63 -35.61 4.38
N VAL A 349 -17.90 -36.73 4.40
CA VAL A 349 -17.72 -37.62 3.24
C VAL A 349 -18.12 -39.06 3.55
N PRO A 350 -18.58 -39.86 2.57
CA PRO A 350 -18.86 -41.29 2.77
C PRO A 350 -17.55 -42.03 3.07
N TYR A 351 -17.37 -42.47 4.32
CA TYR A 351 -16.11 -43.05 4.79
C TYR A 351 -16.26 -44.43 5.43
N ALA A 352 -17.45 -44.77 5.96
CA ALA A 352 -17.64 -46.06 6.65
C ALA A 352 -17.40 -47.29 5.74
N ASN A 353 -17.60 -47.15 4.42
CA ASN A 353 -17.52 -48.23 3.43
C ASN A 353 -16.25 -48.17 2.56
N TYR A 354 -15.25 -47.38 2.96
CA TYR A 354 -14.10 -47.01 2.14
C TYR A 354 -13.09 -48.14 1.85
N ARG A 355 -13.29 -49.34 2.43
CA ARG A 355 -12.48 -50.55 2.20
C ARG A 355 -13.14 -51.55 1.24
N GLY A 356 -13.50 -51.11 0.03
CA GLY A 356 -13.78 -52.02 -1.09
C GLY A 356 -15.25 -52.29 -1.42
N THR A 357 -16.20 -51.44 -1.03
CA THR A 357 -17.57 -51.46 -1.56
C THR A 357 -17.89 -50.15 -2.29
N THR A 358 -18.86 -50.20 -3.21
CA THR A 358 -19.32 -49.05 -4.01
C THR A 358 -19.62 -47.85 -3.11
N GLN A 359 -19.21 -46.67 -3.56
CA GLN A 359 -19.48 -45.37 -2.93
C GLN A 359 -20.99 -45.19 -2.77
N ASP A 360 -21.56 -45.58 -1.63
CA ASP A 360 -22.95 -45.33 -1.28
C ASP A 360 -23.03 -44.13 -0.33
N ASP A 361 -24.16 -43.43 -0.32
CA ASP A 361 -24.37 -42.24 0.51
C ASP A 361 -24.46 -42.53 2.02
N ARG A 362 -24.23 -43.79 2.44
CA ARG A 362 -24.37 -44.26 3.81
C ARG A 362 -23.04 -44.15 4.56
N GLY A 363 -23.10 -43.94 5.88
CA GLY A 363 -21.91 -43.91 6.73
C GLY A 363 -20.96 -42.73 6.48
N LYS A 364 -21.53 -41.54 6.23
CA LYS A 364 -20.78 -40.29 6.14
C LYS A 364 -20.26 -39.88 7.51
N LEU A 365 -19.00 -39.44 7.53
CA LEU A 365 -18.30 -38.99 8.74
C LEU A 365 -17.57 -37.69 8.43
N TRP A 366 -17.35 -36.89 9.47
CA TRP A 366 -16.43 -35.76 9.38
C TRP A 366 -15.00 -36.28 9.35
N ILE A 367 -14.31 -36.07 8.24
CA ILE A 367 -12.94 -36.51 8.03
C ILE A 367 -12.02 -35.28 8.08
N PRO A 368 -10.99 -35.29 8.94
CA PRO A 368 -10.05 -34.18 9.04
C PRO A 368 -9.07 -34.19 7.86
N MET A 369 -8.81 -33.03 7.30
CA MET A 369 -7.93 -32.80 6.14
C MET A 369 -7.14 -31.52 6.38
N ASP A 370 -5.82 -31.62 6.35
CA ASP A 370 -4.95 -30.45 6.49
C ASP A 370 -4.19 -30.21 5.18
N PRO A 371 -4.52 -29.12 4.45
CA PRO A 371 -3.86 -28.78 3.19
C PRO A 371 -2.56 -28.00 3.38
N SER A 372 -2.08 -27.74 4.60
CA SER A 372 -0.99 -26.80 4.89
C SER A 372 0.26 -27.46 5.47
N PHE A 373 0.12 -28.54 6.25
CA PHE A 373 1.26 -29.27 6.81
C PHE A 373 1.94 -30.18 5.76
N LYS A 374 3.02 -29.67 5.16
CA LYS A 374 3.71 -30.28 4.02
C LYS A 374 5.19 -30.50 4.29
N MET A 375 5.76 -31.46 3.59
CA MET A 375 7.20 -31.68 3.60
C MET A 375 7.78 -31.14 2.30
N TYR A 376 8.86 -30.37 2.40
CA TYR A 376 9.61 -29.89 1.25
C TYR A 376 10.87 -30.71 1.08
N LYS A 377 11.30 -30.86 -0.17
CA LYS A 377 12.63 -31.38 -0.50
C LYS A 377 13.41 -30.32 -1.25
N VAL A 378 14.69 -30.26 -0.94
CA VAL A 378 15.63 -29.32 -1.55
C VAL A 378 15.88 -29.77 -2.99
N THR A 379 15.64 -28.88 -3.95
CA THR A 379 15.99 -29.08 -5.36
C THR A 379 17.31 -28.41 -5.70
N GLN A 380 17.68 -27.38 -4.95
CA GLN A 380 18.97 -26.69 -5.03
C GLN A 380 19.36 -26.16 -3.64
N GLU A 381 20.56 -26.46 -3.14
CA GLU A 381 21.00 -26.05 -1.80
C GLU A 381 21.19 -24.53 -1.64
N GLY A 382 21.41 -23.83 -2.75
CA GLY A 382 21.74 -22.41 -2.78
C GLY A 382 23.20 -22.13 -2.41
N ILE A 383 23.67 -20.92 -2.72
CA ILE A 383 25.02 -20.45 -2.35
C ILE A 383 24.90 -19.21 -1.46
N ASP A 384 25.56 -19.23 -0.30
CA ASP A 384 25.72 -18.04 0.53
C ASP A 384 26.79 -17.12 -0.08
N ILE A 385 26.36 -16.25 -0.98
CA ILE A 385 27.21 -15.31 -1.70
C ILE A 385 27.96 -14.39 -0.72
N ALA A 386 27.31 -13.96 0.37
CA ALA A 386 27.91 -13.05 1.34
C ALA A 386 29.10 -13.71 2.04
N SER A 387 28.93 -14.95 2.48
CA SER A 387 30.02 -15.75 3.05
C SER A 387 31.13 -16.05 2.03
N GLU A 388 30.77 -16.43 0.80
CA GLU A 388 31.75 -16.81 -0.25
C GLU A 388 32.64 -15.63 -0.68
N MET A 389 32.09 -14.42 -0.71
CA MET A 389 32.85 -13.20 -1.01
C MET A 389 33.58 -12.61 0.20
N GLY A 390 33.42 -13.21 1.40
CA GLY A 390 33.97 -12.69 2.65
C GLY A 390 33.40 -11.31 3.02
N PHE A 391 32.08 -11.12 2.85
CA PHE A 391 31.43 -9.85 3.10
C PHE A 391 31.22 -9.59 4.59
N GLU A 392 31.79 -8.48 5.07
CA GLU A 392 31.63 -8.02 6.46
C GLU A 392 30.84 -6.71 6.52
N TRP A 393 29.70 -6.73 7.23
CA TRP A 393 28.78 -5.58 7.33
C TRP A 393 29.43 -4.35 7.94
N GLN A 394 30.22 -4.52 8.99
CA GLN A 394 30.89 -3.42 9.68
C GLN A 394 31.87 -2.71 8.74
N THR A 395 32.77 -3.48 8.11
CA THR A 395 33.75 -2.94 7.16
C THR A 395 33.09 -2.30 5.95
N PHE A 396 32.00 -2.88 5.45
CA PHE A 396 31.24 -2.28 4.34
C PHE A 396 30.60 -0.95 4.73
N THR A 397 29.99 -0.88 5.91
CA THR A 397 29.29 0.31 6.40
C THR A 397 30.28 1.43 6.62
N ASP A 398 31.37 1.17 7.34
CA ASP A 398 32.42 2.15 7.62
C ASP A 398 33.01 2.70 6.30
N ALA A 399 33.39 1.82 5.37
CA ALA A 399 33.92 2.23 4.07
C ALA A 399 32.91 3.00 3.20
N HIS A 400 31.60 2.74 3.35
CA HIS A 400 30.57 3.47 2.60
C HIS A 400 30.32 4.86 3.20
N LEU A 401 30.33 4.99 4.53
CA LEU A 401 30.14 6.25 5.23
C LEU A 401 31.34 7.20 5.07
N ASP A 402 32.54 6.67 4.87
CA ASP A 402 33.77 7.44 4.65
C ASP A 402 33.87 8.05 3.23
N ILE A 403 33.00 7.66 2.29
CA ILE A 403 33.01 8.14 0.92
C ILE A 403 31.80 9.05 0.69
N VAL A 404 32.02 10.23 0.11
CA VAL A 404 30.92 11.04 -0.44
C VAL A 404 30.35 10.31 -1.66
N SER A 405 29.25 9.60 -1.46
CA SER A 405 28.62 8.76 -2.47
C SER A 405 27.22 9.26 -2.84
N ASN A 406 26.89 9.18 -4.13
CA ASN A 406 25.55 9.46 -4.64
C ASN A 406 24.71 8.18 -4.83
N ILE A 407 25.22 7.02 -4.39
CA ILE A 407 24.49 5.76 -4.36
C ILE A 407 24.15 5.38 -2.93
N THR A 408 23.01 4.73 -2.75
CA THR A 408 22.58 4.25 -1.44
C THR A 408 23.41 3.04 -0.99
N PRO A 409 23.42 2.70 0.31
CA PRO A 409 24.09 1.50 0.80
C PRO A 409 23.62 0.23 0.09
N ILE A 410 22.32 0.09 -0.20
CA ILE A 410 21.79 -1.08 -0.91
C ILE A 410 22.30 -1.15 -2.35
N GLN A 411 22.39 -0.03 -3.07
CA GLN A 411 22.96 0.01 -4.42
C GLN A 411 24.45 -0.31 -4.42
N HIS A 412 25.18 0.14 -3.39
CA HIS A 412 26.59 -0.18 -3.25
C HIS A 412 26.80 -1.67 -2.97
N TYR A 413 25.96 -2.27 -2.13
CA TYR A 413 25.98 -3.70 -1.84
C TYR A 413 25.64 -4.54 -3.08
N GLN A 414 24.57 -4.19 -3.81
CA GLN A 414 24.20 -4.83 -5.08
C GLN A 414 25.36 -4.82 -6.07
N LYS A 415 26.01 -3.66 -6.27
CA LYS A 415 27.19 -3.55 -7.15
C LYS A 415 28.37 -4.42 -6.70
N LYS A 416 28.51 -4.71 -5.40
CA LYS A 416 29.55 -5.62 -4.89
C LYS A 416 29.19 -7.07 -5.21
N ILE A 417 27.93 -7.46 -5.01
CA ILE A 417 27.41 -8.77 -5.41
C ILE A 417 27.59 -8.99 -6.92
N ASP A 418 27.15 -8.04 -7.76
CA ASP A 418 27.23 -8.16 -9.22
C ASP A 418 28.67 -8.35 -9.70
N ARG A 419 29.61 -7.59 -9.13
CA ARG A 419 31.05 -7.73 -9.43
C ARG A 419 31.58 -9.09 -9.01
N TYR A 420 31.17 -9.58 -7.84
CA TYR A 420 31.56 -10.89 -7.36
C TYR A 420 31.03 -11.98 -8.30
N LEU A 421 29.72 -11.98 -8.59
CA LEU A 421 29.07 -12.94 -9.49
C LEU A 421 29.69 -12.94 -10.89
N ALA A 422 29.98 -11.77 -11.48
CA ALA A 422 30.63 -11.68 -12.79
C ALA A 422 32.01 -12.37 -12.84
N SER A 423 32.71 -12.46 -11.70
CA SER A 423 34.03 -13.08 -11.60
C SER A 423 33.99 -14.55 -11.17
N ALA A 424 33.21 -14.88 -10.13
CA ALA A 424 33.17 -16.20 -9.50
C ALA A 424 32.11 -17.12 -10.10
N HIS A 425 30.99 -16.56 -10.57
CA HIS A 425 29.83 -17.30 -11.10
C HIS A 425 29.36 -16.73 -12.45
N PRO A 426 30.21 -16.72 -13.50
CA PRO A 426 29.92 -16.02 -14.75
C PRO A 426 28.63 -16.53 -15.41
N GLY A 427 27.74 -15.62 -15.77
CA GLY A 427 26.44 -15.93 -16.40
C GLY A 427 25.34 -16.35 -15.41
N GLN A 428 25.63 -16.42 -14.11
CA GLN A 428 24.64 -16.67 -13.07
C GLN A 428 24.17 -15.37 -12.42
N THR A 429 22.99 -15.41 -11.81
CA THR A 429 22.38 -14.30 -11.06
C THR A 429 22.15 -14.73 -9.61
N VAL A 430 21.87 -13.77 -8.73
CA VAL A 430 21.45 -14.07 -7.35
C VAL A 430 20.25 -15.02 -7.35
N ASP A 431 19.30 -14.81 -8.27
CA ASP A 431 18.08 -15.62 -8.36
C ASP A 431 18.37 -17.06 -8.82
N SER A 432 19.32 -17.27 -9.73
CA SER A 432 19.70 -18.62 -10.16
C SER A 432 20.51 -19.38 -9.11
N LEU A 433 21.10 -18.68 -8.14
CA LEU A 433 21.93 -19.24 -7.07
C LEU A 433 21.20 -19.42 -5.75
N LYS A 434 19.93 -19.01 -5.68
CA LYS A 434 19.15 -19.17 -4.45
C LYS A 434 18.89 -20.65 -4.15
N ARG A 435 18.67 -20.94 -2.87
CA ARG A 435 18.14 -22.23 -2.45
C ARG A 435 16.72 -22.38 -2.99
N THR A 436 16.39 -23.52 -3.57
CA THR A 436 15.03 -23.82 -4.01
C THR A 436 14.56 -25.14 -3.42
N THR A 437 13.29 -25.19 -3.08
CA THR A 437 12.61 -26.36 -2.55
C THR A 437 11.36 -26.66 -3.37
N GLU A 438 10.89 -27.89 -3.32
CA GLU A 438 9.60 -28.27 -3.88
C GLU A 438 8.82 -29.16 -2.92
N ILE A 439 7.49 -29.13 -2.99
CA ILE A 439 6.63 -30.00 -2.20
C ILE A 439 6.97 -31.47 -2.50
N SER A 440 7.20 -32.24 -1.44
CA SER A 440 7.27 -33.70 -1.51
C SER A 440 5.89 -34.27 -1.76
N LYS A 441 5.54 -34.38 -3.05
CA LYS A 441 4.21 -34.80 -3.49
C LYS A 441 3.81 -36.15 -2.90
N LEU A 442 2.61 -36.22 -2.34
CA LEU A 442 2.04 -37.44 -1.78
C LEU A 442 1.01 -38.05 -2.73
N GLN A 443 1.09 -39.37 -2.91
CA GLN A 443 0.04 -40.17 -3.52
C GLN A 443 -0.86 -40.70 -2.42
N PHE A 444 -2.02 -40.07 -2.24
CA PHE A 444 -3.06 -40.58 -1.37
C PHE A 444 -3.91 -41.57 -2.17
N ASP A 445 -3.78 -42.86 -1.87
CA ASP A 445 -4.70 -43.90 -2.39
C ASP A 445 -6.06 -43.81 -1.70
N PHE A 446 -6.08 -43.26 -0.49
CA PHE A 446 -7.25 -43.11 0.36
C PHE A 446 -7.14 -41.81 1.20
N LEU A 447 -8.28 -41.20 1.53
CA LEU A 447 -8.35 -40.08 2.47
C LEU A 447 -7.81 -40.52 3.85
N PRO A 448 -6.78 -39.83 4.39
CA PRO A 448 -6.28 -40.12 5.72
C PRO A 448 -7.38 -39.95 6.77
N GLY A 449 -7.54 -40.93 7.65
CA GLY A 449 -8.49 -40.85 8.77
C GLY A 449 -7.96 -40.07 9.98
N THR A 450 -6.72 -39.58 9.90
CA THR A 450 -5.98 -38.93 11.00
C THR A 450 -5.05 -37.86 10.47
N LEU A 451 -4.76 -36.84 11.29
CA LEU A 451 -3.81 -35.78 10.98
C LEU A 451 -2.35 -36.23 11.22
N PRO A 452 -1.36 -35.60 10.55
CA PRO A 452 0.06 -35.96 10.65
C PRO A 452 0.75 -35.46 11.95
N PHE A 453 -0.01 -34.83 12.84
CA PHE A 453 0.40 -34.28 14.13
C PHE A 453 -0.64 -34.54 15.22
N GLN A 454 -0.26 -34.26 16.46
CA GLN A 454 -1.12 -34.42 17.61
C GLN A 454 -1.93 -33.15 17.87
N VAL A 455 -3.25 -33.28 17.93
CA VAL A 455 -4.14 -32.22 18.44
C VAL A 455 -4.21 -32.33 19.95
N THR A 456 -3.98 -31.24 20.66
CA THR A 456 -4.07 -31.18 22.13
C THR A 456 -5.36 -30.53 22.61
N GLU A 457 -5.87 -29.57 21.84
CA GLU A 457 -7.08 -28.83 22.17
C GLU A 457 -7.82 -28.44 20.89
N VAL A 458 -9.15 -28.63 20.87
CA VAL A 458 -10.01 -28.03 19.84
C VAL A 458 -10.60 -26.75 20.42
N LEU A 459 -10.22 -25.62 19.83
CA LEU A 459 -10.65 -24.29 20.28
C LEU A 459 -12.04 -23.97 19.73
N GLU A 460 -12.23 -24.17 18.43
CA GLU A 460 -13.47 -23.79 17.76
C GLU A 460 -13.68 -24.58 16.47
N ARG A 461 -14.95 -24.75 16.09
CA ARG A 461 -15.37 -25.21 14.77
C ARG A 461 -16.30 -24.16 14.17
N PHE A 462 -16.02 -23.72 12.96
CA PHE A 462 -16.80 -22.68 12.30
C PHE A 462 -16.92 -22.95 10.80
N SER A 463 -18.10 -22.64 10.23
CA SER A 463 -18.33 -22.71 8.79
C SER A 463 -17.82 -21.45 8.06
N GLU A 464 -17.56 -20.37 8.81
CA GLU A 464 -17.03 -19.09 8.32
C GLU A 464 -15.99 -18.54 9.30
N THR A 465 -14.87 -18.01 8.79
CA THR A 465 -13.83 -17.41 9.62
C THR A 465 -14.38 -16.25 10.45
N PRO A 466 -14.22 -16.27 11.79
CA PRO A 466 -14.60 -15.14 12.64
C PRO A 466 -13.90 -13.84 12.22
N SER A 467 -14.59 -12.70 12.31
CA SER A 467 -14.03 -11.39 11.89
C SER A 467 -12.74 -11.01 12.62
N GLY A 468 -12.59 -11.41 13.90
CA GLY A 468 -11.36 -11.17 14.67
C GLY A 468 -10.14 -11.96 14.18
N LEU A 469 -10.35 -12.97 13.31
CA LEU A 469 -9.29 -13.76 12.69
C LEU A 469 -9.02 -13.34 11.24
N ARG A 470 -9.60 -12.22 10.78
CA ARG A 470 -9.33 -11.64 9.46
C ARG A 470 -8.45 -10.41 9.59
N HIS A 471 -7.56 -10.25 8.63
CA HIS A 471 -6.82 -9.01 8.46
C HIS A 471 -7.73 -7.94 7.86
N SER A 472 -7.48 -6.68 8.18
CA SER A 472 -8.25 -5.57 7.64
C SER A 472 -7.42 -4.34 7.34
N LEU A 473 -7.95 -3.51 6.44
CA LEU A 473 -7.44 -2.20 6.10
C LEU A 473 -8.46 -1.15 6.49
N ARG A 474 -7.97 -0.01 6.99
CA ARG A 474 -8.78 1.18 7.24
C ARG A 474 -8.25 2.35 6.44
N PHE A 475 -9.10 2.87 5.56
CA PHE A 475 -8.82 3.99 4.67
C PHE A 475 -9.44 5.26 5.25
N THR A 476 -8.60 6.27 5.52
CA THR A 476 -9.04 7.49 6.19
C THR A 476 -8.60 8.74 5.44
N ILE A 477 -9.55 9.63 5.20
CA ILE A 477 -9.33 11.04 4.91
C ILE A 477 -9.93 11.82 6.09
N PRO A 478 -9.11 12.42 6.97
CA PRO A 478 -9.58 13.06 8.19
C PRO A 478 -10.73 14.05 7.94
N GLY A 479 -11.84 13.87 8.67
CA GLY A 479 -13.02 14.72 8.57
C GLY A 479 -13.93 14.46 7.36
N SER A 480 -13.57 13.52 6.47
CA SER A 480 -14.36 13.23 5.27
C SER A 480 -14.63 11.76 5.02
N LEU A 481 -13.62 10.91 5.01
CA LEU A 481 -13.75 9.49 4.66
C LEU A 481 -13.18 8.63 5.78
N ASP A 482 -13.93 7.61 6.18
CA ASP A 482 -13.47 6.55 7.08
C ASP A 482 -14.17 5.25 6.67
N PHE A 483 -13.38 4.29 6.22
CA PHE A 483 -13.86 2.99 5.74
C PHE A 483 -12.90 1.88 6.13
N ALA A 484 -13.42 0.85 6.77
CA ALA A 484 -12.69 -0.38 7.05
C ALA A 484 -13.23 -1.51 6.17
N ALA A 485 -12.32 -2.32 5.64
CA ALA A 485 -12.63 -3.55 4.92
C ALA A 485 -11.62 -4.64 5.29
N THR A 486 -12.07 -5.89 5.29
CA THR A 486 -11.19 -7.04 5.50
C THR A 486 -10.38 -7.34 4.24
N LEU A 487 -9.19 -7.93 4.36
CA LEU A 487 -8.36 -8.23 3.19
C LEU A 487 -9.05 -9.16 2.18
N PRO A 488 -9.78 -10.22 2.58
CA PRO A 488 -10.56 -11.00 1.62
C PRO A 488 -11.62 -10.20 0.83
N GLU A 489 -12.04 -9.01 1.31
CA GLU A 489 -12.95 -8.10 0.61
C GLU A 489 -12.27 -7.19 -0.41
N VAL A 490 -10.95 -7.01 -0.35
CA VAL A 490 -10.26 -5.98 -1.14
C VAL A 490 -8.96 -6.45 -1.79
N SER A 491 -8.37 -7.53 -1.31
CA SER A 491 -7.21 -8.20 -1.89
C SER A 491 -7.53 -8.68 -3.30
N GLY A 492 -6.55 -8.57 -4.19
CA GLY A 492 -6.71 -8.89 -5.62
C GLY A 492 -7.70 -8.00 -6.40
N ARG A 493 -8.34 -7.01 -5.76
CA ARG A 493 -9.40 -6.19 -6.37
C ARG A 493 -8.91 -4.80 -6.73
N ARG A 494 -9.54 -4.19 -7.75
CA ARG A 494 -9.25 -2.81 -8.13
C ARG A 494 -9.84 -1.85 -7.10
N LEU A 495 -8.99 -1.29 -6.25
CA LEU A 495 -9.34 -0.20 -5.36
C LEU A 495 -9.06 1.16 -6.00
N THR A 496 -10.05 2.04 -5.96
CA THR A 496 -9.93 3.39 -6.50
C THR A 496 -10.51 4.40 -5.53
N LEU A 497 -9.70 5.38 -5.13
CA LEU A 497 -10.14 6.59 -4.48
C LEU A 497 -10.30 7.67 -5.54
N SER A 498 -11.55 7.98 -5.85
CA SER A 498 -11.95 9.01 -6.82
C SER A 498 -12.70 10.13 -6.11
N PHE A 499 -12.98 11.21 -6.81
CA PHE A 499 -13.80 12.30 -6.27
C PHE A 499 -14.96 12.60 -7.21
N GLU A 500 -16.13 12.83 -6.63
CA GLU A 500 -17.35 13.23 -7.36
C GLU A 500 -17.76 14.63 -6.90
N ALA A 501 -18.47 15.37 -7.76
CA ALA A 501 -19.04 16.66 -7.38
C ALA A 501 -19.88 16.54 -6.10
N ALA A 502 -19.71 17.47 -5.16
CA ALA A 502 -20.41 17.38 -3.88
C ALA A 502 -21.92 17.62 -4.03
N THR A 503 -22.32 18.46 -4.99
CA THR A 503 -23.70 18.86 -5.30
C THR A 503 -23.96 18.90 -6.82
N ALA A 504 -25.23 19.03 -7.22
CA ALA A 504 -25.59 19.21 -8.62
C ALA A 504 -25.09 20.56 -9.16
N GLU A 505 -25.03 21.58 -8.31
CA GLU A 505 -24.46 22.89 -8.63
C GLU A 505 -22.95 22.80 -8.90
N ASP A 506 -22.22 21.99 -8.11
CA ASP A 506 -20.81 21.70 -8.35
C ASP A 506 -20.61 20.99 -9.69
N GLN A 507 -21.45 19.99 -9.99
CA GLN A 507 -21.39 19.26 -11.25
C GLN A 507 -21.68 20.18 -12.45
N ALA A 508 -22.67 21.07 -12.33
CA ALA A 508 -22.98 22.03 -13.39
C ALA A 508 -21.83 23.00 -13.68
N VAL A 509 -21.02 23.35 -12.67
CA VAL A 509 -19.79 24.12 -12.89
C VAL A 509 -18.77 23.27 -13.64
N ILE A 510 -18.51 22.03 -13.21
CA ILE A 510 -17.58 21.12 -13.88
C ILE A 510 -17.94 20.95 -15.37
N ASP A 511 -19.21 20.66 -15.65
CA ASP A 511 -19.70 20.46 -17.02
C ASP A 511 -19.53 21.72 -17.88
N ARG A 512 -19.66 22.91 -17.30
CA ARG A 512 -19.50 24.18 -18.01
C ARG A 512 -18.04 24.46 -18.39
N TYR A 513 -17.08 24.02 -17.57
CA TYR A 513 -15.66 24.12 -17.90
C TYR A 513 -15.16 22.95 -18.74
N GLY A 514 -15.94 21.88 -18.86
CA GLY A 514 -15.69 20.71 -19.70
C GLY A 514 -15.24 19.50 -18.88
N ASP A 515 -14.32 19.70 -17.95
CA ASP A 515 -13.92 18.70 -16.96
C ASP A 515 -13.41 19.35 -15.66
N ILE A 516 -13.08 18.50 -14.68
CA ILE A 516 -12.60 18.94 -13.37
C ILE A 516 -11.20 19.57 -13.40
N PHE A 517 -10.36 19.25 -14.39
CA PHE A 517 -9.01 19.80 -14.53
C PHE A 517 -9.02 21.20 -15.12
N GLU A 518 -10.03 21.51 -15.94
CA GLU A 518 -10.29 22.85 -16.49
C GLU A 518 -11.13 23.74 -15.57
N THR A 519 -11.65 23.18 -14.46
CA THR A 519 -12.50 23.89 -13.50
C THR A 519 -11.68 24.61 -12.43
N PRO A 520 -11.90 25.93 -12.20
CA PRO A 520 -11.27 26.63 -11.09
C PRO A 520 -11.60 25.97 -9.74
N PRO A 521 -10.62 25.45 -8.99
CA PRO A 521 -10.86 24.53 -7.87
C PRO A 521 -11.66 25.16 -6.73
N TYR A 522 -11.52 26.47 -6.49
CA TYR A 522 -12.24 27.17 -5.42
C TYR A 522 -13.75 27.32 -5.67
N LEU A 523 -14.22 27.10 -6.91
CA LEU A 523 -15.65 27.22 -7.24
C LEU A 523 -16.44 26.00 -6.79
N ILE A 524 -15.79 24.84 -6.74
CA ILE A 524 -16.46 23.56 -6.52
C ILE A 524 -16.02 22.89 -5.21
N GLU A 525 -16.91 22.08 -4.68
CA GLU A 525 -16.57 21.09 -3.67
C GLU A 525 -16.74 19.68 -4.25
N VAL A 526 -15.94 18.75 -3.76
CA VAL A 526 -15.95 17.36 -4.17
C VAL A 526 -16.01 16.44 -2.96
N LYS A 527 -16.58 15.25 -3.13
CA LYS A 527 -16.60 14.20 -2.11
C LYS A 527 -15.66 13.08 -2.51
N PRO A 528 -14.82 12.58 -1.60
CA PRO A 528 -14.05 11.38 -1.86
C PRO A 528 -14.99 10.18 -1.94
N VAL A 529 -14.72 9.30 -2.90
CA VAL A 529 -15.51 8.11 -3.14
C VAL A 529 -14.59 6.92 -3.38
N LEU A 530 -14.64 5.98 -2.46
CA LEU A 530 -13.89 4.72 -2.53
C LEU A 530 -14.70 3.68 -3.30
N ARG A 531 -14.04 3.02 -4.24
CA ARG A 531 -14.60 1.97 -5.08
C ARG A 531 -13.81 0.68 -4.99
N VAL A 532 -14.52 -0.43 -4.97
CA VAL A 532 -13.98 -1.79 -5.12
C VAL A 532 -14.52 -2.35 -6.43
N ASN A 533 -13.64 -2.72 -7.35
CA ASN A 533 -14.00 -3.16 -8.71
C ASN A 533 -14.91 -2.19 -9.48
N GLY A 534 -14.83 -0.89 -9.18
CA GLY A 534 -15.65 0.16 -9.78
C GLY A 534 -16.98 0.43 -9.06
N THR A 535 -17.40 -0.43 -8.14
CA THR A 535 -18.60 -0.25 -7.32
C THR A 535 -18.31 0.67 -6.14
N LYS A 536 -19.15 1.69 -5.93
CA LYS A 536 -19.07 2.63 -4.79
C LYS A 536 -19.30 1.87 -3.48
N VAL A 537 -18.29 1.80 -2.62
CA VAL A 537 -18.38 1.17 -1.29
C VAL A 537 -18.45 2.20 -0.15
N LYS A 538 -17.88 3.39 -0.37
CA LYS A 538 -17.95 4.48 0.58
C LYS A 538 -17.93 5.83 -0.12
N GLU A 539 -18.77 6.74 0.34
CA GLU A 539 -18.73 8.17 0.02
C GLU A 539 -18.41 8.96 1.30
N GLY A 540 -17.52 9.95 1.17
CA GLY A 540 -17.17 10.87 2.25
C GLY A 540 -17.95 12.18 2.20
N THR A 541 -17.57 13.13 3.05
CA THR A 541 -18.19 14.45 3.09
C THR A 541 -17.54 15.41 2.09
N ALA A 542 -18.25 16.50 1.76
CA ALA A 542 -17.77 17.51 0.83
C ALA A 542 -16.48 18.17 1.33
N MET A 543 -15.55 18.41 0.41
CA MET A 543 -14.26 19.03 0.64
C MET A 543 -13.98 20.01 -0.51
N ALA A 544 -13.20 21.06 -0.24
CA ALA A 544 -12.73 21.93 -1.31
C ALA A 544 -11.88 21.15 -2.32
N ALA A 545 -12.13 21.36 -3.62
CA ALA A 545 -11.36 20.74 -4.70
C ALA A 545 -9.98 21.41 -4.83
N GLY A 546 -9.02 20.71 -5.42
CA GLY A 546 -7.64 21.17 -5.48
C GLY A 546 -7.18 21.54 -4.08
N LEU A 547 -7.36 20.63 -3.13
CA LEU A 547 -6.81 20.38 -1.79
C LEU A 547 -5.73 19.29 -1.76
N GLU A 548 -4.53 19.45 -1.21
CA GLU A 548 -3.78 18.27 -0.75
C GLU A 548 -4.47 17.84 0.54
N SER A 549 -4.84 16.58 0.63
CA SER A 549 -5.44 16.01 1.82
C SER A 549 -4.65 14.80 2.29
N PRO A 550 -4.38 14.66 3.60
CA PRO A 550 -3.79 13.44 4.12
C PRO A 550 -4.75 12.26 3.87
N PHE A 551 -4.16 11.16 3.43
CA PHE A 551 -4.83 9.89 3.21
C PHE A 551 -4.00 8.80 3.90
N SER A 552 -4.57 8.17 4.92
CA SER A 552 -3.91 7.08 5.63
C SER A 552 -4.57 5.74 5.34
N ILE A 553 -3.74 4.71 5.26
CA ILE A 553 -4.15 3.31 5.20
C ILE A 553 -3.56 2.64 6.43
N GLU A 554 -4.41 2.22 7.35
CA GLU A 554 -4.00 1.44 8.51
C GLU A 554 -4.18 -0.04 8.18
N TYR A 555 -3.13 -0.84 8.40
CA TYR A 555 -3.20 -2.29 8.31
C TYR A 555 -3.33 -2.91 9.70
N HIS A 556 -4.37 -3.71 9.85
CA HIS A 556 -4.73 -4.37 11.10
C HIS A 556 -4.62 -5.89 10.94
N GLN A 557 -3.72 -6.50 11.70
CA GLN A 557 -3.64 -7.96 11.84
C GLN A 557 -4.50 -8.40 13.00
N THR A 558 -5.51 -9.25 12.75
CA THR A 558 -6.41 -9.83 13.77
C THR A 558 -6.80 -8.85 14.89
N GLY A 559 -7.24 -7.64 14.51
CA GLY A 559 -7.67 -6.58 15.44
C GLY A 559 -6.58 -5.69 16.07
N GLN A 560 -5.31 -5.86 15.71
CA GLN A 560 -4.20 -5.02 16.16
C GLN A 560 -3.64 -4.17 15.01
N VAL A 561 -3.52 -2.86 15.21
CA VAL A 561 -2.84 -1.96 14.24
C VAL A 561 -1.37 -2.35 14.17
N MET A 562 -0.94 -2.79 12.98
CA MET A 562 0.45 -3.15 12.73
C MET A 562 1.18 -1.97 12.09
N ASP A 563 0.65 -1.49 10.97
CA ASP A 563 1.29 -0.48 10.15
C ASP A 563 0.31 0.62 9.74
N VAL A 564 0.85 1.82 9.55
CA VAL A 564 0.10 2.96 9.03
C VAL A 564 0.88 3.58 7.90
N TYR A 565 0.30 3.56 6.71
CA TYR A 565 0.86 4.16 5.51
C TYR A 565 0.23 5.53 5.29
N TYR A 566 1.06 6.56 5.23
CA TYR A 566 0.61 7.93 5.04
C TYR A 566 0.91 8.40 3.63
N HIS A 567 -0.13 8.92 2.98
CA HIS A 567 -0.07 9.48 1.64
C HIS A 567 -0.72 10.87 1.65
N ASN A 568 -0.45 11.65 0.61
CA ASN A 568 -1.20 12.86 0.30
C ASN A 568 -1.91 12.64 -1.03
N VAL A 569 -3.21 12.94 -1.06
CA VAL A 569 -4.02 12.87 -2.28
C VAL A 569 -4.54 14.27 -2.62
N MET A 570 -4.60 14.59 -3.90
CA MET A 570 -5.22 15.83 -4.35
C MET A 570 -6.74 15.64 -4.44
N THR A 571 -7.52 16.47 -3.75
CA THR A 571 -8.98 16.44 -3.82
C THR A 571 -9.42 16.80 -5.23
N GLY A 572 -10.18 15.91 -5.87
CA GLY A 572 -10.54 16.01 -7.29
C GLY A 572 -9.71 15.11 -8.22
N SER A 573 -8.65 14.45 -7.74
CA SER A 573 -7.87 13.51 -8.56
C SER A 573 -8.47 12.10 -8.59
N ILE A 574 -7.85 11.18 -9.34
CA ILE A 574 -8.18 9.75 -9.29
C ILE A 574 -6.92 9.01 -8.86
N ASN A 575 -7.04 8.22 -7.78
CA ASN A 575 -5.92 7.49 -7.20
C ASN A 575 -6.26 6.00 -7.16
N ALA A 576 -5.37 5.17 -7.69
CA ALA A 576 -5.44 3.72 -7.52
C ALA A 576 -4.71 3.33 -6.22
N VAL A 577 -5.28 2.36 -5.50
CA VAL A 577 -4.62 1.79 -4.31
C VAL A 577 -4.24 0.36 -4.65
N GLY A 578 -2.93 0.10 -4.70
CA GLY A 578 -2.40 -1.25 -4.86
C GLY A 578 -2.27 -1.93 -3.49
N ILE A 579 -2.80 -3.15 -3.39
CA ILE A 579 -2.56 -4.04 -2.26
C ILE A 579 -1.83 -5.25 -2.82
N THR A 580 -0.67 -5.54 -2.26
CA THR A 580 0.09 -6.78 -2.49
C THR A 580 0.11 -7.54 -1.18
N THR A 581 -0.46 -8.73 -1.16
CA THR A 581 -0.55 -9.61 0.02
C THR A 581 0.59 -10.61 0.09
#